data_AF-A0AAU7RUT0-F1
#
_entry.id   AF-A0AAU7RUT0-F1
#
_cell.length_a   1.000
_cell.length_b   1.000
_cell.length_c   1.000
_cell.angle_alpha   90.00
_cell.angle_beta   90.00
_cell.angle_gamma   90.00
#
_symmetry.space_group_name_H-M   'P 1'
#
loop_
_entity.id
_entity.type
_entity.pdbx_description
1 polymer ?
#
loop_
_entity_poly.entity_id
_entity_poly.type
_entity_poly.pdbx_seq_one_letter_code
_entity_poly.pdbx_strand_id
1 'polypeptide(L)'
;MKRAEGNFLMATKVRTKYANTIFKPETVATAIDEVAFKGHRQYRIVQELPFDLSDTEAAKALEEWLDQEQFHYMWRPTLIKPDDMRPTISSEYPELLIVW
;
A
#
# COMPACT_ATOMS: atom_id res chain seq x y z
N MET A 1 -28.15 -0.83 -15.50
CA MET A 1 -26.73 -0.88 -15.07
C MET A 1 -26.09 -2.07 -15.78
N LYS A 2 -25.04 -1.86 -16.56
CA LYS A 2 -24.36 -2.98 -17.24
C LYS A 2 -23.59 -3.78 -16.19
N ARG A 3 -23.53 -5.11 -16.30
CA ARG A 3 -22.83 -5.98 -15.32
C ARG A 3 -21.38 -5.53 -15.05
N ALA A 4 -20.71 -4.98 -16.05
CA ALA A 4 -19.35 -4.43 -15.92
C ALA A 4 -19.25 -3.24 -14.95
N GLU A 5 -20.23 -2.33 -14.95
CA GLU A 5 -20.27 -1.16 -14.05
C GLU A 5 -20.48 -1.60 -12.59
N GLY A 6 -21.37 -2.59 -12.37
CA GLY A 6 -21.60 -3.17 -11.05
C GLY A 6 -20.36 -3.86 -10.49
N ASN A 7 -19.65 -4.64 -11.32
CA ASN A 7 -18.41 -5.30 -10.93
C ASN A 7 -17.30 -4.30 -10.61
N PHE A 8 -17.16 -3.23 -11.40
CA PHE A 8 -16.19 -2.17 -11.15
C PHE A 8 -16.45 -1.49 -9.80
N LEU A 9 -17.69 -1.08 -9.52
CA LEU A 9 -18.07 -0.47 -8.24
C LEU A 9 -17.79 -1.39 -7.04
N MET A 10 -18.04 -2.69 -7.16
CA MET A 10 -17.71 -3.66 -6.11
C MET A 10 -16.21 -3.78 -5.90
N ALA A 11 -15.42 -3.88 -6.97
CA ALA A 11 -13.96 -3.94 -6.88
C ALA A 11 -13.37 -2.69 -6.23
N THR A 12 -13.85 -1.50 -6.61
CA THR A 12 -13.41 -0.23 -6.00
C THR A 12 -13.72 -0.18 -4.51
N LYS A 13 -14.93 -0.60 -4.08
CA LYS A 13 -15.29 -0.65 -2.65
C LYS A 13 -14.36 -1.56 -1.84
N VAL A 14 -14.02 -2.73 -2.39
CA VAL A 14 -13.08 -3.66 -1.74
C VAL A 14 -11.69 -3.03 -1.63
N ARG A 15 -11.19 -2.41 -2.71
CA ARG A 15 -9.89 -1.72 -2.70
C ARG A 15 -9.85 -0.56 -1.70
N THR A 16 -10.88 0.27 -1.62
CA THR A 16 -10.96 1.35 -0.64
C THR A 16 -10.97 0.81 0.79
N LYS A 17 -11.74 -0.25 1.06
CA LYS A 17 -11.76 -0.89 2.38
C LYS A 17 -10.39 -1.46 2.76
N TYR A 18 -9.72 -2.09 1.80
CA TYR A 18 -8.38 -2.63 1.99
C TYR A 18 -7.36 -1.52 2.26
N ALA A 19 -7.35 -0.45 1.47
CA ALA A 19 -6.50 0.71 1.67
C ALA A 19 -6.69 1.35 3.06
N ASN A 20 -7.93 1.54 3.51
CA ASN A 20 -8.26 2.03 4.84
C ASN A 20 -7.72 1.14 5.98
N THR A 21 -7.47 -0.13 5.71
CA THR A 21 -6.94 -1.07 6.71
C THR A 21 -5.42 -0.96 6.81
N ILE A 22 -4.72 -0.89 5.67
CA ILE A 22 -3.25 -0.93 5.64
C ILE A 22 -2.58 0.44 5.80
N PHE A 23 -3.26 1.52 5.41
CA PHE A 23 -2.74 2.90 5.50
C PHE A 23 -3.25 3.66 6.71
N LYS A 24 -3.79 2.97 7.73
CA LYS A 24 -4.25 3.63 8.95
C LYS A 24 -3.04 4.20 9.73
N PRO A 25 -2.94 5.52 9.96
CA PRO A 25 -1.76 6.12 10.59
C PRO A 25 -1.41 5.50 11.95
N GLU A 26 -2.40 5.25 12.81
CA GLU A 26 -2.20 4.60 14.11
C GLU A 26 -1.51 3.22 13.99
N THR A 27 -1.92 2.43 12.99
CA THR A 27 -1.36 1.09 12.74
C THR A 27 0.04 1.18 12.16
N VAL A 28 0.26 2.13 11.25
CA VAL A 28 1.58 2.38 10.65
C VAL A 28 2.58 2.90 11.68
N ALA A 29 2.18 3.84 12.54
CA ALA A 29 3.00 4.36 13.64
C ALA A 29 3.45 3.23 14.57
N THR A 30 2.50 2.39 15.00
CA THR A 30 2.80 1.21 15.84
C THR A 30 3.83 0.29 15.15
N ALA A 31 3.64 0.02 13.85
CA ALA A 31 4.56 -0.83 13.11
C ALA A 31 5.96 -0.21 12.96
N ILE A 32 6.04 1.12 12.75
CA ILE A 32 7.30 1.88 12.71
C ILE A 32 8.02 1.77 14.05
N ASP A 33 7.33 2.01 15.17
CA ASP A 33 7.92 1.92 16.51
C ASP A 33 8.48 0.52 16.80
N GLU A 34 7.74 -0.53 16.43
CA GLU A 34 8.19 -1.91 16.60
C GLU A 34 9.46 -2.24 15.81
N VAL A 35 9.59 -1.74 14.58
CA VAL A 35 10.79 -1.98 13.76
C VAL A 35 11.94 -1.05 14.13
N ALA A 36 11.66 0.18 14.53
CA ALA A 36 12.64 1.12 15.06
C ALA A 36 13.26 0.58 16.35
N PHE A 37 12.45 -0.02 17.24
CA PHE A 37 12.93 -0.69 18.46
C PHE A 37 13.89 -1.86 18.15
N LYS A 38 13.71 -2.52 17.00
CA LYS A 38 14.60 -3.58 16.49
C LYS A 38 15.84 -3.03 15.79
N GLY A 39 16.01 -1.70 15.71
CA GLY A 39 17.14 -1.04 15.08
C GLY A 39 17.03 -0.85 13.57
N HIS A 40 15.85 -1.05 12.98
CA HIS A 40 15.62 -0.72 11.57
C HIS A 40 15.51 0.80 11.36
N ARG A 41 15.81 1.25 10.14
CA ARG A 41 15.70 2.66 9.70
C ARG A 41 14.62 2.88 8.62
N GLN A 42 13.91 1.81 8.29
CA GLN A 42 12.88 1.84 7.27
C GLN A 42 11.80 0.83 7.57
N TYR A 43 10.59 1.14 7.13
CA TYR A 43 9.41 0.29 7.19
C TYR A 43 8.74 0.28 5.82
N ARG A 44 8.39 -0.90 5.31
CA ARG A 44 7.65 -1.03 4.05
C ARG A 44 6.26 -1.57 4.34
N ILE A 45 5.25 -0.87 3.83
CA ILE A 45 3.88 -1.36 3.80
C ILE A 45 3.77 -2.32 2.62
N VAL A 46 3.84 -3.62 2.92
CA VAL A 46 3.69 -4.69 1.94
C VAL A 46 2.21 -4.95 1.70
N GLN A 47 1.79 -4.98 0.44
CA GLN A 47 0.40 -5.30 0.10
C GLN A 47 0.25 -6.80 -0.13
N GLU A 48 -0.79 -7.39 0.45
CA GLU A 48 -1.22 -8.77 0.18
C GLU A 48 -1.87 -8.89 -1.20
N LEU A 49 -2.59 -7.84 -1.61
CA LEU A 49 -3.26 -7.77 -2.90
C LEU A 49 -2.47 -6.82 -3.82
N PRO A 50 -2.07 -7.25 -5.03
CA PRO A 50 -1.21 -6.46 -5.91
C PRO A 50 -2.04 -5.41 -6.66
N PHE A 51 -2.50 -4.39 -5.94
CA PHE A 51 -3.24 -3.28 -6.48
C PHE A 51 -2.43 -1.99 -6.37
N ASP A 52 -2.67 -1.11 -7.33
CA ASP A 52 -2.30 0.28 -7.13
C ASP A 52 -3.29 0.92 -6.16
N LEU A 53 -2.77 1.34 -5.00
CA LEU A 53 -3.51 2.01 -3.95
C LEU A 53 -2.94 3.41 -3.64
N SER A 54 -1.94 3.88 -4.39
CA SER A 54 -1.28 5.18 -4.10
C SER A 54 -2.26 6.35 -4.20
N ASP A 55 -3.22 6.26 -5.11
CA ASP A 55 -4.21 7.32 -5.34
C ASP A 55 -5.40 7.28 -4.37
N THR A 56 -5.44 6.35 -3.42
CA THR A 56 -6.56 6.24 -2.48
C THR A 56 -6.54 7.35 -1.43
N GLU A 57 -7.71 7.78 -0.98
CA GLU A 57 -7.83 8.77 0.11
C GLU A 57 -7.10 8.33 1.39
N ALA A 58 -7.09 7.01 1.67
CA ALA A 58 -6.36 6.45 2.80
C ALA A 58 -4.84 6.63 2.68
N ALA A 59 -4.30 6.40 1.48
CA ALA A 59 -2.89 6.58 1.20
C ALA A 59 -2.49 8.06 1.34
N LYS A 60 -3.27 8.98 0.76
CA LYS A 60 -3.03 10.43 0.89
C LYS A 60 -3.10 10.92 2.33
N ALA A 61 -4.09 10.45 3.10
CA ALA A 61 -4.19 10.80 4.52
C ALA A 61 -2.98 10.30 5.33
N LEU A 62 -2.41 9.15 4.95
CA LEU A 62 -1.17 8.67 5.54
C LEU A 62 0.03 9.52 5.14
N GLU A 63 0.14 9.89 3.86
CA GLU A 63 1.20 10.79 3.36
C GLU A 63 1.19 12.14 4.10
N GLU A 64 0.02 12.75 4.27
CA GLU A 64 -0.13 13.99 5.04
C GLU A 64 0.32 13.83 6.49
N TRP A 65 0.00 12.70 7.12
CA TRP A 65 0.47 12.39 8.47
C TRP A 65 1.99 12.18 8.53
N LEU A 66 2.56 11.47 7.55
CA LEU A 66 4.01 11.27 7.45
C LEU A 66 4.76 12.60 7.27
N ASP A 67 4.21 13.52 6.46
CA ASP A 67 4.75 14.86 6.26
C ASP A 67 4.71 15.68 7.56
N GLN A 68 3.62 15.60 8.33
CA GLN A 68 3.49 16.27 9.63
C GLN A 68 4.52 15.77 10.66
N GLU A 69 4.74 14.46 10.69
CA GLU A 69 5.70 13.79 11.57
C GLU A 69 7.15 13.81 11.03
N GLN A 70 7.39 14.45 9.87
CA GLN A 70 8.70 14.60 9.24
C GLN A 70 9.38 13.30 8.80
N PHE A 71 8.59 12.25 8.52
CA PHE A 71 9.12 11.03 7.90
C PHE A 71 9.42 11.25 6.42
N HIS A 72 10.43 10.55 5.91
CA HIS A 72 10.65 10.45 4.47
C HIS A 72 9.92 9.23 3.92
N TYR A 73 9.27 9.35 2.77
CA TYR A 73 8.60 8.22 2.14
C TYR A 73 8.73 8.22 0.62
N MET A 74 8.58 7.04 0.03
CA MET A 74 8.51 6.86 -1.43
C MET A 74 7.72 5.62 -1.81
N TRP A 75 6.96 5.73 -2.90
CA TRP A 75 6.35 4.57 -3.55
C TRP A 75 7.41 3.84 -4.38
N ARG A 76 7.58 2.55 -4.12
CA ARG A 76 8.49 1.70 -4.90
C ARG A 76 7.69 0.68 -5.71
N PRO A 77 8.04 0.46 -6.99
CA PRO A 77 7.44 -0.62 -7.76
C PRO A 77 7.82 -1.97 -7.13
N THR A 78 6.80 -2.81 -6.90
CA THR A 78 6.94 -4.18 -6.46
C THR A 78 6.42 -5.10 -7.56
N LEU A 79 7.27 -6.04 -7.98
CA LEU A 79 6.95 -7.00 -9.03
C LEU A 79 5.98 -8.05 -8.48
N ILE A 80 4.90 -8.30 -9.20
CA ILE A 80 4.09 -9.49 -8.94
C ILE A 80 4.97 -10.71 -9.23
N LYS A 81 5.16 -11.56 -8.22
CA LYS A 81 5.91 -12.81 -8.41
C LYS A 81 5.25 -13.62 -9.53
N PRO A 82 5.96 -13.92 -10.63
CA PRO A 82 5.38 -14.71 -11.71
C PRO A 82 5.07 -16.12 -11.21
N ASP A 83 3.98 -16.68 -11.70
CA ASP A 83 3.67 -18.10 -11.55
C ASP A 83 4.63 -18.88 -12.47
N ASP A 84 5.42 -19.79 -11.90
CA ASP A 84 6.46 -20.55 -12.61
C ASP A 84 5.90 -21.35 -13.80
N MET A 85 4.58 -21.63 -13.80
CA MET A 85 3.88 -22.39 -14.85
C MET A 85 3.19 -21.51 -15.89
N ARG A 86 3.30 -20.17 -15.79
CA ARG A 86 2.68 -19.21 -16.71
C ARG A 86 3.76 -18.40 -17.45
N PRO A 87 3.45 -17.89 -18.66
CA PRO A 87 4.29 -16.91 -19.33
C PRO A 87 4.59 -15.73 -18.39
N THR A 88 5.82 -15.24 -18.39
CA THR A 88 6.26 -14.12 -17.55
C THR A 88 5.41 -12.88 -17.85
N ILE A 89 4.49 -12.55 -16.95
CA ILE A 89 3.76 -11.27 -16.95
C ILE A 89 4.49 -10.38 -15.95
N SER A 90 5.21 -9.37 -16.43
CA SER A 90 5.81 -8.34 -15.58
C SER A 90 4.76 -7.25 -15.30
N SER A 91 3.88 -7.51 -14.35
CA SER A 91 3.05 -6.44 -13.78
C SER A 91 3.65 -6.00 -12.45
N GLU A 92 3.63 -4.69 -12.22
CA GLU A 92 4.12 -4.04 -11.02
C GLU A 92 2.97 -3.37 -10.29
N TYR A 93 3.10 -3.24 -8.97
CA TYR A 93 2.23 -2.43 -8.14
C TYR A 93 3.08 -1.65 -7.14
N PRO A 94 2.72 -0.40 -6.78
CA PRO A 94 3.52 0.42 -5.90
C PRO A 94 3.31 0.05 -4.42
N GLU A 95 4.39 -0.05 -3.65
CA GLU A 95 4.37 -0.21 -2.19
C GLU A 95 5.03 0.98 -1.51
N LEU A 96 4.47 1.44 -0.39
CA LEU A 96 5.00 2.59 0.34
C LEU A 96 6.16 2.17 1.23
N LEU A 97 7.32 2.80 1.01
CA LEU A 97 8.50 2.70 1.86
C LEU A 97 8.63 3.98 2.68
N ILE A 98 8.74 3.85 4.00
CA ILE A 98 8.90 4.92 4.97
C ILE A 98 10.29 4.80 5.60
N VAL A 99 10.98 5.92 5.80
CA VAL A 99 12.36 6.03 6.27
C VAL A 99 12.45 7.15 7.31
N TRP A 100 13.28 6.94 8.35
CA TRP A 100 13.58 7.89 9.42
C TRP A 100 15.07 7.89 9.77
#